data_AF-A0A5N7Z6T7-F1
#
_entry.id   AF-A0A5N7Z6T7-F1
#
_cell.length_a   1.000
_cell.length_b   1.000
_cell.length_c   1.000
_cell.angle_alpha   90.00
_cell.angle_beta   90.00
_cell.angle_gamma   90.00
#
_symmetry.space_group_name_H-M   'P 1'
#
loop_
_entity.id
_entity.type
_entity.pdbx_description
1 polymer ?
#
loop_
_entity_poly.entity_id
_entity_poly.type
_entity_poly.pdbx_seq_one_letter_code
_entity_poly.pdbx_strand_id
1 'polypeptide(L)'
;MKPIELDPSEYAPYYQTYINALDPAIDLIDELEISLYSTIRFIQDIPMDKFDYRYEEGKWTIKEIIQHIIDTERIFAYRALRFSRNDTTELPGFDENSFADVVNPVANKRHLKDL
;
A
#
# COMPACT_ATOMS: atom_id res chain seq x y z
N MET A 1 17.87 -6.91 6.61
CA MET A 1 18.31 -6.63 5.22
C MET A 1 18.35 -5.12 5.07
N LYS A 2 19.41 -4.55 4.52
CA LYS A 2 19.60 -3.09 4.41
C LYS A 2 19.44 -2.62 2.96
N PRO A 3 19.08 -1.34 2.71
CA PRO A 3 18.98 -0.81 1.35
C PRO A 3 20.24 -1.03 0.50
N ILE A 4 21.42 -0.89 1.11
CA ILE A 4 22.72 -1.05 0.43
C ILE A 4 23.04 -2.50 0.04
N GLU A 5 22.27 -3.47 0.55
CA GLU A 5 22.44 -4.89 0.25
C GLU A 5 21.59 -5.36 -0.94
N LEU A 6 20.68 -4.50 -1.44
CA LEU A 6 19.82 -4.83 -2.59
C LEU A 6 20.59 -4.71 -3.91
N ASP A 7 20.42 -5.68 -4.80
CA ASP A 7 20.93 -5.58 -6.17
C ASP A 7 19.90 -4.82 -7.04
N PRO A 8 20.29 -3.76 -7.78
CA PRO A 8 19.37 -3.01 -8.63
C PRO A 8 18.66 -3.83 -9.72
N SER A 9 19.12 -5.05 -10.01
CA SER A 9 18.45 -5.99 -10.92
C SER A 9 17.27 -6.72 -10.28
N GLU A 10 17.09 -6.65 -8.96
CA GLU A 10 16.00 -7.32 -8.23
C GLU A 10 14.68 -6.53 -8.25
N TYR A 11 14.70 -5.26 -8.66
CA TYR A 11 13.52 -4.40 -8.69
C TYR A 11 13.49 -3.51 -9.94
N ALA A 12 12.29 -3.03 -10.30
CA ALA A 12 12.15 -2.12 -11.42
C ALA A 12 12.84 -0.77 -11.13
N PRO A 13 13.54 -0.13 -12.11
CA PRO A 13 14.26 1.13 -11.88
C PRO A 13 13.42 2.27 -11.28
N TYR A 14 12.10 2.24 -11.50
CA TYR A 14 11.14 3.15 -10.87
C TYR A 14 11.25 3.19 -9.34
N TYR A 15 11.57 2.05 -8.69
CA TYR A 15 11.64 1.95 -7.23
C TYR A 15 12.93 2.50 -6.62
N GLN A 16 13.96 2.76 -7.45
CA GLN A 16 15.27 3.22 -6.98
C GLN A 16 15.17 4.52 -6.17
N THR A 17 14.33 5.46 -6.60
CA THR A 17 14.16 6.74 -5.92
C THR A 17 13.65 6.57 -4.48
N TYR A 18 12.77 5.59 -4.24
CA TYR A 18 12.24 5.31 -2.91
C TYR A 18 13.26 4.60 -2.03
N ILE A 19 14.01 3.65 -2.58
CA ILE A 19 15.10 2.97 -1.86
C ILE A 19 16.17 3.98 -1.44
N ASN A 20 16.50 4.94 -2.31
CA ASN A 20 17.48 6.00 -2.02
C ASN A 20 17.00 7.02 -0.96
N ALA A 21 15.70 7.07 -0.67
CA ALA A 21 15.15 7.95 0.36
C ALA A 21 15.33 7.39 1.78
N LEU A 22 15.70 6.11 1.91
CA LEU A 22 15.91 5.44 3.19
C LEU A 22 17.32 5.70 3.73
N ASP A 23 17.48 5.64 5.06
CA ASP A 23 18.81 5.58 5.66
C ASP A 23 19.51 4.29 5.20
N PRO A 24 20.72 4.35 4.60
CA PRO A 24 21.43 3.18 4.10
C PRO A 24 21.71 2.10 5.16
N ALA A 25 21.71 2.46 6.44
CA ALA A 25 21.96 1.56 7.55
C ALA A 25 20.71 0.91 8.13
N ILE A 26 19.51 1.33 7.71
CA ILE A 26 18.24 0.86 8.26
C ILE A 26 18.00 -0.61 7.94
N ASP A 27 17.37 -1.35 8.85
CA ASP A 27 16.85 -2.67 8.54
C ASP A 27 15.47 -2.52 7.89
N LEU A 28 15.33 -3.04 6.67
CA LEU A 28 14.11 -2.93 5.86
C LEU A 28 12.92 -3.65 6.52
N ILE A 29 13.14 -4.74 7.26
CA ILE A 29 12.03 -5.46 7.89
C ILE A 29 11.52 -4.68 9.11
N ASP A 30 12.44 -4.16 9.92
CA ASP A 30 12.10 -3.28 11.03
C ASP A 30 11.39 -2.01 10.52
N GLU A 31 11.85 -1.43 9.41
CA GLU A 31 11.24 -0.22 8.84
C GLU A 31 9.83 -0.49 8.27
N LEU A 32 9.57 -1.68 7.71
CA LEU A 32 8.21 -2.06 7.31
C LEU A 32 7.26 -2.13 8.53
N GLU A 33 7.73 -2.64 9.66
CA GLU A 33 6.94 -2.66 10.90
C GLU A 33 6.72 -1.24 11.46
N ILE A 34 7.75 -0.39 11.45
CA ILE A 34 7.64 1.02 11.84
C ILE A 34 6.65 1.76 10.94
N SER A 35 6.70 1.52 9.62
CA SER A 35 5.81 2.12 8.63
C SER A 35 4.35 1.70 8.86
N LEU A 36 4.09 0.45 9.23
CA LEU A 36 2.76 -0.03 9.58
C LEU A 36 2.17 0.79 10.75
N TYR A 37 2.89 0.89 11.87
CA TYR A 37 2.39 1.64 13.03
C TYR A 37 2.25 3.14 12.73
N SER A 38 3.18 3.71 11.98
CA SER A 38 3.15 5.11 11.58
C SER A 38 1.95 5.42 10.68
N THR A 39 1.64 4.52 9.75
CA THR A 39 0.47 4.63 8.85
C THR A 39 -0.83 4.53 9.63
N ILE A 40 -0.96 3.57 10.54
CA ILE A 40 -2.16 3.44 11.39
C ILE A 40 -2.37 4.71 12.21
N ARG A 41 -1.31 5.22 12.84
CA ARG A 41 -1.38 6.45 13.63
C ARG A 41 -1.77 7.65 12.79
N PHE A 42 -1.15 7.81 11.62
CA PHE A 42 -1.49 8.88 10.67
C PHE A 42 -2.97 8.83 10.31
N ILE A 43 -3.50 7.66 9.96
CA ILE A 43 -4.93 7.48 9.63
C ILE A 43 -5.81 7.86 10.83
N GLN A 44 -5.45 7.45 12.04
CA GLN A 44 -6.21 7.77 13.26
C GLN A 44 -6.21 9.27 13.60
N ASP A 45 -5.16 9.99 13.22
CA ASP A 45 -5.01 11.42 13.45
C ASP A 45 -5.77 12.29 12.42
N ILE A 46 -6.32 11.70 11.35
CA ILE A 46 -7.14 12.41 10.36
C ILE A 46 -8.47 12.86 11.00
N PRO A 47 -8.86 14.14 10.89
CA PRO A 47 -10.14 14.61 11.38
C PRO A 47 -11.32 13.84 10.77
N MET A 48 -12.30 13.47 11.61
CA MET A 48 -13.42 12.60 11.19
C MET A 48 -14.22 13.14 10.00
N ASP A 49 -14.31 14.46 9.86
CA ASP A 49 -15.01 15.15 8.77
C ASP A 49 -14.24 15.15 7.44
N LYS A 50 -12.97 14.72 7.44
CA LYS A 50 -12.12 14.64 6.24
C LYS A 50 -12.18 13.29 5.54
N PHE A 51 -12.68 12.23 6.16
CA PHE A 51 -12.62 10.90 5.56
C PHE A 51 -13.37 10.76 4.24
N ASP A 52 -14.45 11.54 4.06
CA ASP A 52 -15.23 11.59 2.82
C ASP A 52 -14.79 12.73 1.89
N TYR A 53 -13.72 13.46 2.23
CA TYR A 53 -13.18 14.54 1.41
C TYR A 53 -12.42 14.00 0.21
N ARG A 54 -12.63 14.63 -0.95
CA ARG A 54 -11.81 14.54 -2.16
C ARG A 54 -11.51 15.94 -2.67
N TYR A 55 -10.31 16.15 -3.20
CA TYR A 55 -9.87 17.47 -3.62
C TYR A 55 -10.42 17.91 -4.97
N GLU A 56 -10.90 16.97 -5.79
CA GLU A 56 -11.47 17.23 -7.11
C GLU A 56 -12.49 16.12 -7.48
N GLU A 57 -13.40 16.43 -8.40
CA GLU A 57 -14.30 15.45 -8.98
C GLU A 57 -13.52 14.32 -9.68
N GLY A 58 -14.01 13.08 -9.53
CA GLY A 58 -13.35 11.89 -10.07
C GLY A 58 -12.10 11.43 -9.30
N LYS A 59 -11.72 12.11 -8.22
CA LYS A 59 -10.64 11.67 -7.32
C LYS A 59 -11.19 10.88 -6.14
N TRP A 60 -10.36 9.98 -5.63
CA TRP A 60 -10.69 9.17 -4.46
C TRP A 60 -10.86 10.01 -3.20
N THR A 61 -11.80 9.61 -2.36
CA THR A 61 -11.88 10.06 -0.97
C THR A 61 -10.76 9.43 -0.15
N ILE A 62 -10.53 9.94 1.06
CA ILE A 62 -9.56 9.32 1.98
C ILE A 62 -9.94 7.87 2.30
N LYS A 63 -11.22 7.55 2.48
CA LYS A 63 -11.67 6.15 2.70
C LYS A 63 -11.37 5.24 1.51
N GLU A 64 -11.53 5.75 0.28
CA GLU A 64 -11.24 5.00 -0.95
C GLU A 64 -9.72 4.76 -1.08
N ILE A 65 -8.88 5.73 -0.72
CA ILE A 65 -7.42 5.56 -0.66
C ILE A 65 -7.03 4.50 0.38
N ILE A 66 -7.62 4.54 1.58
CA ILE A 66 -7.37 3.55 2.63
C ILE A 66 -7.76 2.15 2.14
N GLN A 67 -8.93 2.01 1.51
CA GLN A 67 -9.37 0.76 0.91
C GLN A 67 -8.39 0.25 -0.16
N HIS A 68 -7.90 1.12 -1.03
CA HIS A 68 -6.91 0.77 -2.06
C HIS A 68 -5.60 0.24 -1.45
N ILE A 69 -5.10 0.88 -0.38
CA ILE A 69 -3.91 0.40 0.34
C ILE A 69 -4.18 -1.00 0.93
N ILE A 70 -5.32 -1.17 1.58
CA ILE A 70 -5.80 -2.42 2.18
C ILE A 70 -5.90 -3.56 1.14
N ASP A 71 -6.35 -3.28 -0.08
CA ASP A 71 -6.41 -4.27 -1.16
C ASP A 71 -5.02 -4.58 -1.74
N THR A 72 -4.19 -3.56 -1.92
CA THR A 72 -2.81 -3.69 -2.43
C THR A 72 -1.95 -4.55 -1.49
N GLU A 73 -2.06 -4.35 -0.17
CA GLU A 73 -1.36 -5.17 0.83
C GLU A 73 -1.76 -6.65 0.75
N ARG A 74 -3.04 -6.96 0.52
CA ARG A 74 -3.48 -8.36 0.33
C ARG A 74 -2.89 -8.98 -0.94
N ILE A 75 -2.83 -8.20 -2.01
CA ILE A 75 -2.23 -8.64 -3.28
C ILE A 75 -0.73 -8.89 -3.09
N PHE A 76 -0.02 -7.99 -2.39
CA PHE A 76 1.41 -8.16 -2.13
C PHE A 76 1.71 -9.34 -1.20
N ALA A 77 0.92 -9.52 -0.13
CA ALA A 77 1.05 -10.69 0.74
C ALA A 77 0.84 -12.01 -0.03
N TYR A 78 -0.14 -12.04 -0.94
CA TYR A 78 -0.35 -13.20 -1.80
C TYR A 78 0.84 -13.45 -2.74
N ARG A 79 1.36 -12.41 -3.40
CA ARG A 79 2.53 -12.52 -4.29
C ARG A 79 3.77 -12.99 -3.52
N ALA A 80 4.02 -12.44 -2.33
CA ALA A 80 5.10 -12.87 -1.44
C ALA A 80 4.98 -14.36 -1.08
N LEU A 81 3.78 -14.86 -0.80
CA LEU A 81 3.53 -16.28 -0.58
C LEU A 81 3.92 -17.11 -1.82
N ARG A 82 3.48 -16.72 -3.03
CA ARG A 82 3.83 -17.44 -4.27
C ARG A 82 5.35 -17.50 -4.49
N PHE A 83 6.04 -16.37 -4.31
CA PHE A 83 7.50 -16.30 -4.40
C PHE A 83 8.18 -17.21 -3.38
N SER A 84 7.72 -17.20 -2.12
CA SER A 84 8.26 -18.07 -1.05
C SER A 84 8.05 -19.57 -1.29
N ARG A 85 7.27 -19.95 -2.31
CA ARG A 85 7.01 -21.33 -2.72
C ARG A 85 7.64 -21.67 -4.07
N ASN A 86 8.49 -20.80 -4.61
CA ASN A 86 9.08 -20.92 -5.94
C ASN A 86 8.02 -21.18 -7.02
N ASP A 87 6.83 -20.61 -6.84
CA ASP A 87 5.75 -20.77 -7.78
C ASP A 87 6.01 -19.85 -8.99
N THR A 88 6.19 -20.46 -10.15
CA THR A 88 6.52 -19.77 -11.40
C THR A 88 5.28 -19.36 -12.20
N THR A 89 4.08 -19.49 -11.63
CA THR A 89 2.86 -19.01 -12.28
C THR A 89 2.93 -17.49 -12.46
N GLU A 90 2.63 -17.03 -13.67
CA GLU A 90 2.57 -15.61 -13.97
C GLU A 90 1.57 -14.90 -13.04
N LEU A 91 2.03 -13.86 -12.36
CA LEU A 91 1.23 -13.13 -11.40
C LEU A 91 0.37 -12.11 -12.15
N PRO A 92 -0.97 -12.15 -12.02
CA PRO A 92 -1.81 -11.19 -12.68
C PRO A 92 -1.55 -9.78 -12.14
N GLY A 93 -1.53 -8.81 -13.05
CA GLY A 93 -1.75 -7.41 -12.70
C GLY A 93 -3.16 -7.21 -12.15
N PHE A 94 -3.42 -6.04 -11.60
CA PHE A 94 -4.77 -5.61 -11.25
C PHE A 94 -4.94 -4.15 -11.66
N ASP A 95 -6.16 -3.78 -12.04
CA ASP A 95 -6.52 -2.40 -12.34
C ASP A 95 -7.09 -1.76 -11.08
N GLU A 96 -6.33 -0.84 -10.50
CA GLU A 96 -6.66 -0.19 -9.22
C GLU A 96 -7.97 0.61 -9.29
N ASN A 97 -8.27 1.23 -10.43
CA ASN A 97 -9.49 2.00 -10.62
C ASN A 97 -10.72 1.09 -10.67
N SER A 98 -10.63 -0.03 -11.39
CA SER A 98 -11.69 -1.04 -11.44
C SER A 98 -11.95 -1.67 -10.07
N PHE A 99 -10.90 -1.89 -9.28
CA PHE A 99 -11.04 -2.37 -7.90
C PHE A 99 -11.73 -1.31 -7.03
N ALA A 100 -11.28 -0.06 -7.11
CA ALA A 100 -11.91 1.04 -6.40
C ALA A 100 -13.38 1.19 -6.79
N ASP A 101 -13.73 1.18 -8.08
CA ASP A 101 -15.10 1.36 -8.57
C ASP A 101 -16.10 0.33 -8.02
N VAL A 102 -15.66 -0.92 -7.81
CA VAL A 102 -16.48 -1.96 -7.17
C VAL A 102 -16.75 -1.64 -5.71
N VAL A 103 -15.79 -1.06 -4.99
CA VAL A 103 -15.86 -0.84 -3.54
C VAL A 103 -16.33 0.57 -3.17
N ASN A 104 -16.14 1.59 -4.01
CA ASN A 104 -16.50 2.99 -3.80
C ASN A 104 -17.94 3.20 -3.25
N PRO A 105 -18.98 2.49 -3.75
CA PRO A 105 -20.35 2.63 -3.22
C PRO A 105 -20.50 2.20 -1.75
N VAL A 106 -19.57 1.39 -1.25
CA VAL A 106 -19.58 0.79 0.09
C VAL A 106 -18.49 1.38 0.98
N ALA A 107 -17.30 1.69 0.45
CA ALA A 107 -16.17 2.27 1.19
C ALA A 107 -16.58 3.53 1.96
N ASN A 108 -17.24 4.48 1.29
CA ASN A 108 -17.68 5.73 1.94
C ASN A 108 -18.77 5.51 3.01
N LYS A 109 -19.51 4.40 2.95
CA LYS A 109 -20.56 4.05 3.93
C LYS A 109 -20.02 3.28 5.14
N ARG A 110 -18.82 2.71 5.05
CA ARG A 110 -18.20 1.98 6.16
C ARG A 110 -17.68 2.98 7.21
N HIS A 111 -17.83 2.61 8.48
CA HIS A 111 -17.05 3.27 9.52
C HIS A 111 -15.58 2.93 9.34
N LEU A 112 -14.69 3.82 9.78
CA LEU A 112 -13.25 3.62 9.66
C LEU A 112 -12.76 2.31 10.28
N LYS A 113 -13.33 1.92 11.43
CA LYS A 113 -13.03 0.64 12.09
C LYS A 113 -13.50 -0.60 11.31
N ASP A 114 -14.41 -0.40 10.37
CA ASP A 114 -15.01 -1.45 9.57
C ASP A 114 -14.42 -1.49 8.17
N LEU A 115 -13.46 -0.61 7.82
CA LEU A 115 -12.63 -0.68 6.61
C LEU A 115 -11.56 -1.77 6.74
#